data_AF-A0A1C4JGZ2-F1
#
_entry.id   AF-A0A1C4JGZ2-F1
#
_cell.length_a   1.000
_cell.length_b   1.000
_cell.length_c   1.000
_cell.angle_alpha   90.00
_cell.angle_beta   90.00
_cell.angle_gamma   90.00
#
_symmetry.space_group_name_H-M   'P 1'
#
loop_
_entity.id
_entity.type
_entity.pdbx_description
1 polymer ?
#
loop_
_entity_poly.entity_id
_entity_poly.type
_entity_poly.pdbx_seq_one_letter_code
_entity_poly.pdbx_strand_id
1 'polypeptide(L)' 'MSMGSADVVNVSVPGEPSGVQLGMPVQVRDLVATPWENDGRHGVAFRASEIRPLSAPPSSAAANKGAGQ' A
#
# COMPACT_ATOMS: atom_id res chain seq x y z
N MET A 1 -14.51 -12.94 20.37
CA MET A 1 -13.69 -12.53 19.20
C MET A 1 -13.27 -11.09 19.44
N SER A 2 -11.97 -10.79 19.47
CA SER A 2 -11.55 -9.38 19.55
C SER A 2 -11.85 -8.74 18.18
N MET A 3 -12.83 -7.85 18.15
CA MET A 3 -13.13 -7.06 16.95
C MET A 3 -11.92 -6.14 16.74
N GLY A 4 -11.03 -6.47 15.81
CA GLY A 4 -9.83 -5.69 15.57
C GLY A 4 -10.18 -4.23 15.24
N SER A 5 -9.46 -3.28 15.84
CA SER A 5 -9.58 -1.87 15.49
C SER A 5 -8.89 -1.62 14.14
N ALA A 6 -9.58 -0.96 13.22
CA ALA A 6 -8.98 -0.46 11.99
C ALA A 6 -8.52 0.98 12.19
N ASP A 7 -7.34 1.30 11.69
CA ASP A 7 -6.78 2.64 11.69
C ASP A 7 -6.50 3.09 10.26
N VAL A 8 -6.69 4.39 10.00
CA VAL A 8 -6.44 4.98 8.68
C VAL A 8 -5.27 5.94 8.81
N VAL A 9 -4.16 5.61 8.15
CA VAL A 9 -2.95 6.43 8.13
C VAL A 9 -2.61 6.89 6.72
N ASN A 10 -2.07 8.10 6.62
CA ASN A 10 -1.44 8.58 5.40
C ASN A 10 0.04 8.20 5.40
N VAL A 11 0.45 7.35 4.46
CA VAL A 11 1.85 6.96 4.26
C VAL A 11 2.41 7.71 3.06
N SER A 12 3.51 8.43 3.22
CA SER A 12 4.20 9.02 2.07
C SER A 12 5.33 8.13 1.58
N VAL A 13 5.46 8.00 0.27
CA VAL A 13 6.48 7.19 -0.42
C VAL A 13 7.16 8.03 -1.50
N PRO A 14 8.41 7.71 -1.86
CA PRO A 14 9.07 8.32 -3.00
C PRO A 14 8.45 7.81 -4.31
N GLY A 15 7.99 8.73 -5.16
CA GLY A 15 7.39 8.39 -6.44
C GLY A 15 6.03 7.70 -6.33
N GLU A 16 5.52 7.23 -7.48
CA GLU A 16 4.22 6.56 -7.55
C GLU A 16 4.35 5.03 -7.36
N PRO A 17 3.57 4.42 -6.45
CA PRO A 17 3.54 2.96 -6.29
C PRO A 17 3.10 2.22 -7.56
N SER A 18 3.95 1.33 -8.06
CA SER A 18 3.64 0.54 -9.26
C SER A 18 2.73 -0.64 -8.94
N GLY A 19 1.68 -0.82 -9.76
CA GLY A 19 0.80 -1.99 -9.71
C GLY A 19 -0.15 -2.04 -8.52
N VAL A 20 -0.30 -0.95 -7.77
CA VAL A 20 -1.24 -0.84 -6.64
C VAL A 20 -2.57 -0.28 -7.11
N GLN A 21 -3.68 -0.87 -6.64
CA GLN A 21 -5.04 -0.41 -6.91
C GLN A 21 -5.82 -0.23 -5.60
N LEU A 22 -6.85 0.62 -5.61
CA LEU A 22 -7.73 0.81 -4.46
C LEU A 22 -8.37 -0.52 -4.03
N GLY A 23 -8.43 -0.76 -2.72
CA GLY A 23 -8.96 -1.99 -2.14
C GLY A 23 -8.00 -3.19 -2.18
N MET A 24 -6.81 -3.04 -2.77
CA MET A 24 -5.81 -4.12 -2.84
C MET A 24 -5.03 -4.23 -1.51
N PRO A 25 -4.84 -5.45 -0.98
CA PRO A 25 -3.87 -5.67 0.08
C PRO A 25 -2.44 -5.37 -0.40
N VAL A 26 -1.71 -4.58 0.36
CA VAL A 26 -0.34 -4.14 0.03
C VAL A 26 0.64 -4.50 1.13
N GLN A 27 1.91 -4.65 0.74
CA GLN A 27 3.03 -4.65 1.66
C GLN A 27 3.66 -3.25 1.68
N VAL A 28 3.85 -2.71 2.88
CA VAL A 28 4.56 -1.43 3.11
C VAL A 28 5.96 -1.76 3.60
N ARG A 29 7.00 -1.32 2.88
CA ARG A 29 8.40 -1.65 3.20
C ARG A 29 9.08 -0.51 3.94
N ASP A 30 9.91 -0.87 4.91
CA ASP A 30 10.74 0.05 5.71
C ASP A 30 9.91 1.22 6.29
N LEU A 31 8.75 0.89 6.88
CA LEU A 31 7.85 1.87 7.47
C LEU A 31 8.48 2.53 8.69
N VAL A 32 8.56 3.85 8.67
CA VAL A 32 9.04 4.70 9.77
C VAL A 32 7.91 5.58 10.26
N ALA A 33 7.72 5.61 11.58
CA ALA A 33 6.81 6.49 12.28
C ALA A 33 7.61 7.59 12.99
N THR A 34 7.36 8.86 12.65
CA THR A 34 8.05 10.01 13.27
C THR A 34 7.02 10.91 13.96
N PRO A 35 7.08 11.07 15.29
CA PRO A 35 6.24 12.02 15.99
C PRO A 35 6.63 13.45 15.60
N TRP A 36 5.66 14.35 15.55
CA TRP A 36 5.90 15.76 15.29
C TRP A 36 4.96 16.64 16.12
N GLU A 37 5.39 17.87 16.35
CA GLU A 37 4.59 18.93 16.94
C GLU A 37 4.94 20.26 16.24
N ASN A 38 3.92 21.02 15.81
CA ASN A 38 4.06 22.33 15.18
C ASN A 38 2.87 23.20 15.55
N ASP A 39 3.12 24.39 16.12
CA ASP A 39 2.09 25.38 16.48
C ASP A 39 0.91 24.78 17.27
N GLY A 40 1.21 23.92 18.25
CA GLY A 40 0.21 23.24 19.08
C GLY A 40 -0.54 22.08 18.41
N ARG A 41 -0.24 21.77 17.15
CA ARG A 41 -0.69 20.54 16.49
C ARG A 41 0.36 19.47 16.68
N HIS A 42 -0.07 18.23 16.86
CA HIS A 42 0.81 17.09 17.00
C HIS A 42 0.27 15.89 16.21
N GLY A 43 1.15 14.93 15.93
CA GLY A 43 0.76 13.69 15.27
C GLY A 43 1.93 12.78 14.99
N VAL A 44 1.69 11.77 14.15
CA VAL A 44 2.71 10.85 13.65
C VAL A 44 2.72 10.93 12.13
N ALA A 45 3.89 11.19 11.55
CA ALA A 45 4.11 11.08 10.12
C ALA A 45 4.60 9.67 9.79
N PHE A 46 3.97 9.02 8.81
CA PHE A 46 4.36 7.71 8.31
C PHE A 46 5.07 7.84 6.97
N ARG A 47 6.27 7.26 6.87
CA ARG A 47 7.08 7.24 5.65
C ARG A 47 7.52 5.80 5.35
N ALA A 48 7.56 5.44 4.08
CA ALA A 48 8.00 4.10 3.65
C ALA A 48 8.92 4.21 2.43
N SER A 49 9.74 3.19 2.20
CA SER A 49 10.61 3.12 1.02
C SER A 49 9.84 2.71 -0.24
N GLU A 50 8.84 1.85 -0.09
CA GLU A 50 8.06 1.28 -1.18
C GLU A 50 6.69 0.81 -0.66
N ILE A 51 5.65 0.93 -1.49
CA ILE A 51 4.37 0.23 -1.32
C ILE A 51 4.17 -0.64 -2.56
N ARG A 52 3.91 -1.93 -2.36
CA ARG A 52 3.71 -2.89 -3.45
C ARG A 52 2.55 -3.84 -3.16
N PRO A 53 1.94 -4.45 -4.19
CA PRO A 53 0.96 -5.52 -4.00
C PRO A 53 1.46 -6.63 -3.08
N LEU A 54 0.63 -7.11 -2.15
CA LEU A 54 0.97 -8.23 -1.28
C LEU A 54 1.04 -9.56 -2.06
N SER A 55 0.20 -9.68 -3.10
CA SER A 55 0.24 -10.76 -4.09
C SER A 55 0.29 -10.17 -5.49
N ALA A 56 0.96 -10.85 -6.41
CA ALA A 56 0.96 -10.47 -7.81
C ALA A 56 -0.49 -10.42 -8.34
N PRO A 57 -0.88 -9.36 -9.08
CA PRO A 57 -2.17 -9.34 -9.75
C PRO A 57 -2.26 -10.57 -10.69
N PRO A 58 -3.45 -11.18 -10.86
CA PRO A 58 -3.60 -12.32 -11.75
C PRO A 58 -3.08 -11.94 -13.14
N SER A 59 -2.04 -12.63 -13.60
CA SER A 59 -1.43 -12.36 -14.89
C SER A 59 -2.43 -12.73 -15.99
N SER A 60 -2.94 -11.74 -16.73
CA SER A 60 -3.77 -11.93 -17.93
C SER A 60 -2.98 -12.50 -19.13
N ALA A 61 -1.92 -13.29 -18.89
CA ALA A 61 -1.12 -13.93 -19.94
C ALA A 61 -1.76 -15.21 -20.53
N ALA A 62 -2.93 -15.64 -20.03
CA ALA A 62 -3.62 -16.83 -20.54
C ALA A 62 -4.77 -16.54 -21.52
N ALA A 63 -5.19 -15.29 -21.70
CA ALA A 63 -6.36 -14.95 -22.51
C ALA A 63 -6.09 -14.87 -24.04
N ASN A 64 -4.84 -15.04 -24.50
CA ASN A 64 -4.48 -14.93 -25.92
C ASN A 64 -3.97 -16.25 -26.56
N LYS A 65 -4.12 -17.39 -25.90
CA LYS A 65 -3.69 -18.69 -26.43
C LYS A 65 -4.87 -19.66 -26.60
N GLY A 66 -5.74 -19.38 -27.57
CA GLY A 66 -6.79 -20.33 -27.95
C GLY A 66 -8.02 -19.74 -28.65
N ALA A 67 -7.83 -19.08 -29.80
CA ALA A 67 -8.93 -18.85 -30.76
C ALA A 67 -8.35 -19.01 -32.17
N GLY A 68 -8.28 -20.27 -32.62
CA GLY A 68 -7.69 -20.65 -33.90
C GLY A 68 -7.51 -22.16 -33.99
N GLN A 69 -8.64 -22.89 -34.07
CA GLN A 69 -8.80 -24.24 -34.62
C GLN A 69 -10.21 -24.31 -35.19
#